data_AF-A0A354WEI3-F1
#
_entry.id   AF-A0A354WEI3-F1
#
_cell.length_a   1.000
_cell.length_b   1.000
_cell.length_c   1.000
_cell.angle_alpha   90.00
_cell.angle_beta   90.00
_cell.angle_gamma   90.00
#
_symmetry.space_group_name_H-M   'P 1'
#
loop_
_entity.id
_entity.type
_entity.pdbx_description
1 polymer ?
#
loop_
_entity_poly.entity_id
_entity_poly.type
_entity_poly.pdbx_seq_one_letter_code
_entity_poly.pdbx_strand_id
1 'polypeptide(L)'
;MTDKPSKAEKRRKRQEEKAQAHRAKSVKFSSSVENLATKTVKIAPIPELALKVVKVHENPSINKFVSLPPNEEAFSNACHLTWCTTISDLEGEWSWQEQRCWTEEEWQTQILPNLSSLEKSTWSEILFEQKTPAKGGKSVPKHHSQELTTLVKEAQNRWIEIGLEEYDTAFRFRFANTVRAWGLRLEGHFYLVWWERHHKIYPVPQP
;
A
#
# COMPACT_ATOMS: atom_id res chain seq x y z
N MET A 1 28.90 -27.52 -64.70
CA MET A 1 28.16 -26.25 -64.88
C MET A 1 26.87 -26.37 -64.10
N THR A 2 26.74 -25.71 -62.95
CA THR A 2 25.51 -25.73 -62.14
C THR A 2 24.88 -24.34 -62.19
N ASP A 3 23.76 -24.25 -62.91
CA ASP A 3 23.04 -22.98 -63.09
C ASP A 3 22.53 -22.46 -61.75
N LYS A 4 22.91 -21.23 -61.42
CA LYS A 4 22.46 -20.53 -60.21
C LYS A 4 20.97 -20.17 -60.39
N PRO A 5 20.09 -20.52 -59.44
CA PRO A 5 18.66 -20.28 -59.58
C PRO A 5 18.34 -18.78 -59.66
N SER A 6 17.45 -18.44 -60.58
CA SER A 6 16.98 -17.08 -60.85
C SER A 6 16.38 -16.42 -59.60
N LYS A 7 16.48 -15.09 -59.50
CA LYS A 7 15.91 -14.31 -58.38
C LYS A 7 14.40 -14.59 -58.20
N ALA A 8 13.67 -14.86 -59.29
CA ALA A 8 12.24 -15.19 -59.24
C ALA A 8 11.97 -16.55 -58.57
N GLU A 9 12.83 -17.52 -58.84
CA GLU A 9 12.73 -18.89 -58.32
C GLU A 9 13.06 -18.95 -56.83
N LYS A 10 14.06 -18.18 -56.38
CA LYS A 10 14.36 -17.98 -54.95
C LYS A 10 13.19 -17.34 -54.21
N ARG A 11 12.47 -16.41 -54.84
CA ARG A 11 11.29 -15.75 -54.25
C ARG A 11 10.10 -16.70 -54.11
N ARG A 12 9.84 -17.54 -55.13
CA ARG A 12 8.82 -18.60 -55.08
C ARG A 12 9.12 -19.61 -53.97
N LYS A 13 10.36 -20.11 -53.90
CA LYS A 13 10.77 -21.07 -52.87
C LYS A 13 10.58 -20.52 -51.45
N ARG A 14 10.91 -19.23 -51.23
CA ARG A 14 10.68 -18.56 -49.94
C ARG A 14 9.19 -18.34 -49.62
N GLN A 15 8.34 -18.13 -50.62
CA GLN A 15 6.88 -18.04 -50.44
C GLN A 15 6.27 -19.41 -50.12
N GLU A 16 6.71 -20.47 -50.81
CA GLU A 16 6.29 -21.85 -50.54
C GLU A 16 6.73 -22.30 -49.13
N GLU A 17 7.96 -21.99 -48.70
CA GLU A 17 8.44 -22.24 -47.33
C GLU A 17 7.62 -21.48 -46.28
N LYS A 18 7.28 -20.20 -46.53
CA LYS A 18 6.42 -19.44 -45.62
C LYS A 18 5.00 -20.01 -45.54
N ALA A 19 4.44 -20.43 -46.67
CA ALA A 19 3.12 -21.04 -46.73
C ALA A 19 3.10 -22.40 -46.00
N GLN A 20 4.14 -23.22 -46.17
CA GLN A 20 4.30 -24.48 -45.44
C GLN A 20 4.50 -24.25 -43.94
N ALA A 21 5.30 -23.25 -43.54
CA ALA A 21 5.48 -22.90 -42.13
C ALA A 21 4.19 -22.38 -41.49
N HIS A 22 3.39 -21.59 -42.23
CA HIS A 22 2.08 -21.13 -41.77
C HIS A 22 1.09 -22.29 -41.61
N ARG A 23 1.05 -23.21 -42.59
CA ARG A 23 0.21 -24.42 -42.54
C ARG A 23 0.64 -25.38 -41.41
N ALA A 24 1.93 -25.52 -41.16
CA ALA A 24 2.43 -26.32 -40.03
C ALA A 24 2.06 -25.69 -38.68
N LYS A 25 2.07 -24.35 -38.56
CA LYS A 25 1.62 -23.64 -37.35
C LYS A 25 0.11 -23.78 -37.13
N SER A 26 -0.71 -23.71 -38.18
CA SER A 26 -2.16 -23.89 -38.06
C SER A 26 -2.54 -25.33 -37.70
N VAL A 27 -1.83 -26.33 -38.23
CA VAL A 27 -2.03 -27.74 -37.84
C VAL A 27 -1.61 -27.99 -36.39
N LYS A 28 -0.49 -27.41 -35.93
CA LYS A 28 -0.07 -27.49 -34.52
C LYS A 28 -1.09 -26.85 -33.56
N PHE A 29 -1.72 -25.75 -33.98
CA PHE A 29 -2.79 -25.12 -33.19
C PHE A 29 -4.02 -26.04 -33.13
N SER A 30 -4.45 -26.60 -34.27
CA SER A 30 -5.58 -27.56 -34.31
C SER A 30 -5.35 -28.81 -33.45
N SER A 31 -4.17 -29.44 -33.55
CA SER A 31 -3.83 -30.62 -32.74
C SER A 31 -3.68 -30.31 -31.26
N SER A 32 -3.28 -29.08 -30.90
CA SER A 32 -3.23 -28.64 -29.50
C SER A 32 -4.62 -28.36 -28.92
N VAL A 33 -5.59 -27.97 -29.76
CA VAL A 33 -6.99 -27.76 -29.36
C VAL A 33 -7.73 -29.10 -29.22
N GLU A 34 -7.45 -30.09 -30.08
CA GLU A 34 -8.01 -31.45 -29.94
C GLU A 34 -7.52 -32.16 -28.67
N ASN A 35 -6.26 -31.94 -28.26
CA ASN A 35 -5.75 -32.45 -26.97
C ASN A 35 -6.23 -31.67 -25.73
N LEU A 36 -6.97 -30.56 -25.92
CA LEU A 36 -7.60 -29.81 -24.83
C LEU A 36 -9.04 -30.27 -24.55
N ALA A 37 -9.57 -31.21 -25.33
CA ALA A 37 -10.94 -31.68 -25.25
C ALA A 37 -11.10 -32.97 -24.42
N THR A 38 -10.52 -33.03 -23.22
CA THR A 38 -11.05 -33.81 -22.08
C THR A 38 -10.23 -33.50 -20.82
N LYS A 39 -10.29 -32.26 -20.34
CA LYS A 39 -10.15 -32.03 -18.90
C LYS A 39 -11.54 -31.62 -18.42
N THR A 40 -12.34 -32.62 -18.08
CA THR A 40 -13.58 -32.40 -17.33
C THR A 40 -13.16 -31.77 -16.01
N VAL A 41 -13.29 -30.46 -15.92
CA VAL A 41 -13.17 -29.75 -14.65
C VAL A 41 -14.29 -30.32 -13.78
N LYS A 42 -13.92 -31.05 -12.74
CA LYS A 42 -14.86 -31.44 -11.69
C LYS A 42 -15.31 -30.15 -11.03
N ILE A 43 -16.38 -29.55 -11.53
CA ILE A 43 -17.07 -28.47 -10.86
C ILE A 43 -17.65 -29.13 -9.61
N ALA A 44 -17.04 -28.86 -8.45
CA ALA A 44 -17.64 -29.23 -7.19
C ALA A 44 -19.06 -28.62 -7.15
N PRO A 45 -20.09 -29.36 -6.68
CA PRO A 45 -21.39 -28.76 -6.45
C PRO A 45 -21.17 -27.50 -5.60
N ILE A 46 -21.65 -26.37 -6.08
CA ILE A 46 -21.71 -25.15 -5.25
C ILE A 46 -22.44 -25.59 -3.98
N PRO A 47 -21.83 -25.49 -2.79
CA PRO A 47 -22.53 -25.84 -1.58
C PRO A 47 -23.81 -25.02 -1.56
N GLU A 48 -24.94 -25.68 -1.33
CA GLU A 48 -26.23 -25.03 -1.16
C GLU A 48 -26.12 -24.19 0.11
N LEU A 49 -25.56 -22.99 -0.04
CA LEU A 49 -25.51 -21.98 0.99
C LEU A 49 -26.96 -21.62 1.20
N ALA A 50 -27.56 -22.24 2.23
CA ALA A 50 -28.87 -21.85 2.72
C ALA A 50 -28.86 -20.32 2.78
N LEU A 51 -29.61 -19.69 1.87
CA LEU A 51 -29.75 -18.25 1.82
C LEU A 51 -30.22 -17.88 3.22
N LYS A 52 -29.33 -17.31 4.04
CA LYS A 52 -29.75 -16.69 5.29
C LYS A 52 -30.68 -15.59 4.84
N VAL A 53 -31.98 -15.83 4.95
CA VAL A 53 -33.00 -14.82 4.74
C VAL A 53 -32.68 -13.74 5.76
N VAL A 54 -32.00 -12.69 5.30
CA VAL A 54 -31.78 -11.50 6.10
C VAL A 54 -33.18 -10.98 6.37
N LYS A 55 -33.61 -11.02 7.62
CA LYS A 55 -34.85 -10.37 8.04
C LYS A 55 -34.63 -8.86 7.88
N VAL A 56 -34.89 -8.36 6.69
CA VAL A 56 -34.94 -6.93 6.43
C VAL A 56 -36.17 -6.42 7.17
N HIS A 57 -35.97 -5.63 8.22
CA HIS A 57 -37.05 -4.83 8.79
C HIS A 57 -37.36 -3.73 7.78
N GLU A 58 -38.59 -3.69 7.27
CA GLU A 58 -39.05 -2.66 6.32
C GLU A 58 -38.95 -1.24 6.90
N ASN A 59 -38.97 -1.11 8.23
CA ASN A 59 -38.79 0.16 8.92
C ASN A 59 -37.65 0.07 9.95
N PRO A 60 -36.70 1.02 9.96
CA PRO A 60 -35.71 1.10 11.02
C PRO A 60 -36.44 1.23 12.37
N SER A 61 -35.98 0.47 13.37
CA SER A 61 -36.53 0.58 14.74
C SER A 61 -36.49 2.04 15.17
N ILE A 62 -37.61 2.56 15.66
CA ILE A 62 -37.81 3.97 16.05
C ILE A 62 -36.75 4.43 17.08
N ASN A 63 -36.13 3.50 17.80
CA ASN A 63 -35.09 3.74 18.78
C ASN A 63 -33.65 3.70 18.22
N LYS A 64 -33.45 3.44 16.92
CA LYS A 64 -32.14 3.53 16.26
C LYS A 64 -31.96 4.92 15.68
N PHE A 65 -31.71 5.90 16.55
CA PHE A 65 -31.14 7.16 16.09
C PHE A 65 -29.71 6.89 15.60
N VAL A 66 -29.38 7.39 14.43
CA VAL A 66 -27.98 7.47 13.98
C VAL A 66 -27.31 8.47 14.92
N SER A 67 -26.49 7.97 15.84
CA SER A 67 -25.65 8.82 16.68
C SER A 67 -24.56 9.41 15.79
N LEU A 68 -24.80 10.61 15.27
CA LEU A 68 -23.76 11.37 14.62
C LEU A 68 -22.77 11.82 15.71
N PRO A 69 -21.46 11.64 15.49
CA PRO A 69 -20.47 12.17 16.42
C PRO A 69 -20.62 13.69 16.52
N PRO A 70 -20.29 14.28 17.68
CA PRO A 70 -20.54 15.68 17.97
C PRO A 70 -19.71 16.65 17.11
N ASN A 71 -18.60 16.18 16.54
CA ASN A 71 -17.75 16.94 15.63
C ASN A 71 -16.94 16.00 14.71
N GLU A 72 -16.24 16.60 13.74
CA GLU A 72 -15.39 15.90 12.76
C GLU A 72 -14.25 15.11 13.43
N GLU A 73 -13.65 15.65 14.49
CA GLU A 73 -12.57 14.98 15.22
C GLU A 73 -13.06 13.71 15.94
N ALA A 74 -14.25 13.75 16.54
CA ALA A 74 -14.88 12.59 17.17
C ALA A 74 -15.26 11.53 16.12
N PHE A 75 -15.65 11.95 14.91
CA PHE A 75 -15.84 11.03 13.78
C PHE A 75 -14.51 10.38 13.38
N SER A 76 -13.50 11.19 13.09
CA SER A 76 -12.15 10.73 12.73
C SER A 76 -11.57 9.76 13.76
N ASN A 77 -11.72 10.04 15.04
CA ASN A 77 -11.25 9.18 16.13
C ASN A 77 -12.00 7.84 16.20
N ALA A 78 -13.27 7.80 15.82
CA ALA A 78 -14.08 6.58 15.76
C ALA A 78 -13.80 5.74 14.50
N CYS A 79 -13.21 6.34 13.45
CA CYS A 79 -12.83 5.62 12.24
C CYS A 79 -11.66 4.66 12.50
N HIS A 80 -11.68 3.54 11.78
CA HIS A 80 -10.51 2.67 11.67
C HIS A 80 -9.43 3.38 10.86
N LEU A 81 -8.17 3.12 11.20
CA LEU A 81 -7.06 3.64 10.43
C LEU A 81 -7.10 3.08 9.00
N THR A 82 -7.01 3.98 8.02
CA THR A 82 -6.68 3.65 6.64
C THR A 82 -5.39 4.38 6.26
N TRP A 83 -4.63 3.87 5.29
CA TRP A 83 -3.37 4.51 4.90
C TRP A 83 -2.99 4.27 3.44
N CYS A 84 -2.07 5.09 2.92
CA CYS A 84 -1.46 4.90 1.61
C CYS A 84 -0.07 5.54 1.52
N THR A 85 0.61 5.34 0.39
CA THR A 85 1.95 5.87 0.08
C THR A 85 1.97 6.84 -1.10
N THR A 86 0.82 7.43 -1.44
CA THR A 86 0.67 8.24 -2.67
C THR A 86 1.53 9.49 -2.68
N ILE A 87 1.85 10.05 -1.50
CA ILE A 87 2.67 11.25 -1.33
C ILE A 87 4.04 10.94 -0.72
N SER A 88 4.45 9.67 -0.73
CA SER A 88 5.72 9.28 -0.11
C SER A 88 6.90 9.91 -0.84
N ASP A 89 7.77 10.56 -0.08
CA ASP A 89 8.99 11.17 -0.60
C ASP A 89 10.09 10.12 -0.60
N LEU A 90 10.25 9.46 -1.75
CA LEU A 90 11.21 8.37 -1.96
C LEU A 90 12.50 8.85 -2.63
N GLU A 91 12.57 10.10 -3.06
CA GLU A 91 13.64 10.58 -3.91
C GLU A 91 14.79 11.17 -3.11
N GLY A 92 15.99 10.66 -3.34
CA GLY A 92 17.24 11.17 -2.78
C GLY A 92 17.54 10.68 -1.37
N GLU A 93 18.48 11.38 -0.73
CA GLU A 93 19.01 11.01 0.58
C GLU A 93 18.99 12.21 1.53
N TRP A 94 18.96 11.90 2.82
CA TRP A 94 19.19 12.87 3.88
C TRP A 94 20.67 13.24 3.95
N SER A 95 20.99 14.40 4.54
CA SER A 95 22.37 14.84 4.78
C SER A 95 23.24 13.86 5.57
N TRP A 96 22.62 12.93 6.30
CA TRP A 96 23.30 11.84 7.01
C TRP A 96 23.42 10.54 6.21
N GLN A 97 23.33 10.62 4.88
CA GLN A 97 23.55 9.52 3.92
C GLN A 97 22.56 8.35 4.04
N GLU A 98 21.36 8.64 4.51
CA GLU A 98 20.28 7.67 4.54
C GLU A 98 19.32 7.94 3.38
N GLN A 99 19.06 6.90 2.57
CA GLN A 99 18.09 7.00 1.49
C GLN A 99 16.69 7.24 2.05
N ARG A 100 15.96 8.16 1.43
CA ARG A 100 14.56 8.45 1.78
C ARG A 100 13.63 7.31 1.36
N CYS A 101 13.94 6.62 0.26
CA CYS A 101 13.23 5.40 -0.08
C CYS A 101 13.48 4.29 0.96
N TRP A 102 12.47 3.46 1.15
CA TRP A 102 12.61 2.19 1.86
C TRP A 102 13.03 1.08 0.90
N THR A 103 13.68 0.05 1.43
CA THR A 103 13.97 -1.17 0.65
C THR A 103 12.75 -2.07 0.58
N GLU A 104 12.73 -3.01 -0.37
CA GLU A 104 11.68 -4.04 -0.44
C GLU A 104 11.63 -4.89 0.83
N GLU A 105 12.77 -5.18 1.44
CA GLU A 105 12.83 -5.92 2.70
C GLU A 105 12.15 -5.15 3.83
N GLU A 106 12.45 -3.86 3.96
CA GLU A 106 11.81 -3.00 4.96
C GLU A 106 10.30 -2.90 4.74
N TRP A 107 9.89 -2.81 3.47
CA TRP A 107 8.48 -2.82 3.11
C TRP A 107 7.77 -4.08 3.62
N GLN A 108 8.29 -5.26 3.27
CA GLN A 108 7.65 -6.54 3.57
C GLN A 108 7.72 -6.91 5.06
N THR A 109 8.82 -6.57 5.73
CA THR A 109 9.07 -7.03 7.11
C THR A 109 8.67 -6.02 8.18
N GLN A 110 8.62 -4.73 7.84
CA GLN A 110 8.39 -3.67 8.81
C GLN A 110 7.21 -2.78 8.42
N ILE A 111 7.25 -2.10 7.28
CA ILE A 111 6.28 -1.03 6.95
C ILE A 111 4.87 -1.62 6.80
N LEU A 112 4.72 -2.59 5.89
CA LEU A 112 3.42 -3.20 5.59
C LEU A 112 2.85 -3.93 6.81
N PRO A 113 3.57 -4.82 7.53
CA PRO A 113 3.01 -5.50 8.69
C PRO A 113 2.62 -4.55 9.82
N ASN A 114 3.42 -3.51 10.07
CA ASN A 114 3.13 -2.55 11.14
C ASN A 114 1.89 -1.70 10.83
N LEU A 115 1.79 -1.16 9.61
CA LEU A 115 0.64 -0.35 9.22
C LEU A 115 -0.63 -1.20 9.09
N SER A 116 -0.55 -2.40 8.51
CA SER A 116 -1.69 -3.31 8.44
C SER A 116 -2.15 -3.86 9.78
N SER A 117 -1.27 -3.89 10.79
CA SER A 117 -1.68 -4.17 12.16
C SER A 117 -2.55 -3.05 12.74
N LEU A 118 -2.19 -1.79 12.45
CA LEU A 118 -2.92 -0.62 12.92
C LEU A 118 -4.28 -0.43 12.22
N GLU A 119 -4.46 -0.91 10.99
CA GLU A 119 -5.77 -0.85 10.29
C GLU A 119 -6.91 -1.52 11.07
N LYS A 120 -6.57 -2.48 11.95
CA LYS A 120 -7.54 -3.17 12.80
C LYS A 120 -7.96 -2.36 14.02
N SER A 121 -7.31 -1.22 14.25
CA SER A 121 -7.56 -0.32 15.38
C SER A 121 -8.22 0.97 14.89
N THR A 122 -9.07 1.53 15.73
CA THR A 122 -9.58 2.89 15.60
C THR A 122 -8.51 3.92 15.96
N TRP A 123 -8.64 5.13 15.43
CA TRP A 123 -7.76 6.23 15.81
C TRP A 123 -7.81 6.52 17.31
N SER A 124 -8.97 6.37 17.96
CA SER A 124 -9.10 6.50 19.41
C SER A 124 -8.18 5.51 20.16
N GLU A 125 -8.20 4.23 19.79
CA GLU A 125 -7.31 3.22 20.40
C GLU A 125 -5.83 3.54 20.15
N ILE A 126 -5.50 3.94 18.93
CA ILE A 126 -4.14 4.29 18.52
C ILE A 126 -3.59 5.49 19.32
N LEU A 127 -4.39 6.53 19.53
CA LEU A 127 -3.96 7.78 20.15
C LEU A 127 -3.98 7.71 21.68
N PHE A 128 -5.00 7.06 22.25
CA PHE A 128 -5.28 7.14 23.67
C PHE A 128 -4.98 5.86 24.45
N GLU A 129 -4.96 4.69 23.81
CA GLU A 129 -4.70 3.43 24.50
C GLU A 129 -3.24 2.97 24.30
N GLN A 130 -2.69 3.18 23.10
CA GLN A 130 -1.28 2.86 22.85
C GLN A 130 -0.36 3.92 23.45
N LYS A 131 0.20 3.60 24.63
CA LYS A 131 1.11 4.48 25.36
C LYS A 131 2.47 3.83 25.58
N THR A 132 3.48 4.67 25.78
CA THR A 132 4.83 4.24 26.18
C THR A 132 5.20 4.79 27.54
N PRO A 133 5.96 4.04 28.36
CA PRO A 133 6.50 4.56 29.61
C PRO A 133 7.39 5.78 29.37
N ALA A 134 7.25 6.78 30.23
CA ALA A 134 8.08 7.98 30.29
C ALA A 134 8.79 8.09 31.64
N LYS A 135 9.80 8.95 31.71
CA LYS A 135 10.56 9.23 32.93
C LYS A 135 9.60 9.71 34.04
N GLY A 136 9.76 9.16 35.25
CA GLY A 136 8.92 9.49 36.40
C GLY A 136 7.61 8.70 36.50
N GLY A 137 7.53 7.51 35.88
CA GLY A 137 6.40 6.58 36.02
C GLY A 137 5.13 7.00 35.27
N LYS A 138 5.19 8.09 34.50
CA LYS A 138 4.08 8.54 33.65
C LYS A 138 4.04 7.73 32.35
N SER A 139 2.88 7.68 31.72
CA SER A 139 2.69 7.07 30.41
C SER A 139 2.31 8.15 29.41
N VAL A 140 3.00 8.19 28.26
CA VAL A 140 2.79 9.19 27.21
C VAL A 140 2.26 8.54 25.94
N PRO A 141 1.48 9.26 25.11
CA PRO A 141 1.00 8.74 23.83
C PRO A 141 2.17 8.22 22.98
N LYS A 142 2.04 6.98 22.49
CA LYS A 142 3.05 6.34 21.63
C LYS A 142 3.09 6.98 20.25
N HIS A 143 1.91 7.40 19.78
CA HIS A 143 1.65 7.97 18.46
C HIS A 143 1.02 9.35 18.66
N HIS A 144 1.50 10.37 17.94
CA HIS A 144 1.00 11.73 18.08
C HIS A 144 1.44 12.62 16.91
N SER A 145 0.76 13.77 16.78
CA SER A 145 1.20 14.88 15.94
C SER A 145 2.44 15.55 16.53
N GLN A 146 3.33 15.99 15.66
CA GLN A 146 4.59 16.64 15.97
C GLN A 146 4.66 17.92 15.12
N GLU A 147 4.88 19.05 15.79
CA GLU A 147 5.08 20.35 15.14
C GLU A 147 6.28 20.31 14.18
N LEU A 148 6.11 20.75 12.93
CA LEU A 148 7.21 20.76 11.96
C LEU A 148 8.40 21.57 12.44
N THR A 149 8.14 22.67 13.14
CA THR A 149 9.18 23.56 13.71
C THR A 149 10.13 22.84 14.66
N THR A 150 9.74 21.69 15.20
CA THR A 150 10.59 20.88 16.09
C THR A 150 11.47 19.87 15.34
N LEU A 151 11.20 19.61 14.06
CA LEU A 151 12.01 18.73 13.21
C LEU A 151 13.31 19.43 12.79
N VAL A 152 14.29 18.67 12.30
CA VAL A 152 15.50 19.25 11.71
C VAL A 152 15.18 20.13 10.51
N LYS A 153 16.00 21.18 10.30
CA LYS A 153 15.74 22.19 9.26
C LYS A 153 15.65 21.59 7.85
N GLU A 154 16.44 20.57 7.58
CA GLU A 154 16.40 19.82 6.31
C GLU A 154 15.02 19.18 6.09
N ALA A 155 14.45 18.52 7.09
CA ALA A 155 13.12 17.92 7.00
C ALA A 155 12.03 18.98 6.84
N GLN A 156 12.12 20.10 7.56
CA GLN A 156 11.20 21.24 7.38
C GLN A 156 11.22 21.77 5.94
N ASN A 157 12.41 21.99 5.38
CA ASN A 157 12.56 22.49 4.03
C ASN A 157 12.03 21.45 3.02
N ARG A 158 12.37 20.17 3.22
CA ARG A 158 11.91 19.10 2.35
C ARG A 158 10.39 18.97 2.34
N TRP A 159 9.75 19.14 3.49
CA TRP A 159 8.29 19.14 3.63
C TRP A 159 7.61 20.21 2.74
N ILE A 160 8.21 21.41 2.68
CA ILE A 160 7.76 22.48 1.77
C ILE A 160 8.06 22.12 0.32
N GLU A 161 9.24 21.59 0.01
CA GLU A 161 9.63 21.22 -1.36
C GLU A 161 8.70 20.17 -1.98
N ILE A 162 8.14 19.26 -1.18
CA ILE A 162 7.20 18.23 -1.64
C ILE A 162 5.74 18.69 -1.61
N GLY A 163 5.48 19.98 -1.38
CA GLY A 163 4.15 20.59 -1.50
C GLY A 163 3.23 20.38 -0.29
N LEU A 164 3.79 20.18 0.91
CA LEU A 164 3.02 19.96 2.14
C LEU A 164 3.04 21.18 3.09
N GLU A 165 3.40 22.36 2.60
CA GLU A 165 3.54 23.60 3.37
C GLU A 165 2.26 24.09 4.05
N GLU A 166 1.09 23.62 3.63
CA GLU A 166 -0.20 23.95 4.27
C GLU A 166 -0.39 23.25 5.63
N TYR A 167 0.40 22.22 5.92
CA TYR A 167 0.29 21.45 7.16
C TYR A 167 1.45 21.76 8.09
N ASP A 168 1.17 22.45 9.20
CA ASP A 168 2.18 22.83 10.21
C ASP A 168 2.62 21.65 11.11
N THR A 169 1.89 20.54 11.07
CA THR A 169 2.13 19.36 11.91
C THR A 169 2.26 18.09 11.07
N ALA A 170 3.27 17.28 11.38
CA ALA A 170 3.40 15.92 10.88
C ALA A 170 2.88 14.92 11.92
N PHE A 171 2.20 13.86 11.50
CA PHE A 171 1.85 12.74 12.36
C PHE A 171 2.97 11.70 12.37
N ARG A 172 3.27 11.12 13.54
CA ARG A 172 4.28 10.05 13.65
C ARG A 172 3.75 8.78 14.31
N PHE A 173 4.02 7.65 13.66
CA PHE A 173 3.97 6.34 14.30
C PHE A 173 5.34 5.95 14.83
N ARG A 174 5.37 5.34 16.02
CA ARG A 174 6.58 4.76 16.62
C ARG A 174 6.40 3.25 16.66
N PHE A 175 7.16 2.51 15.86
CA PHE A 175 7.05 1.04 15.80
C PHE A 175 8.09 0.34 16.66
N ALA A 176 9.33 0.81 16.62
CA ALA A 176 10.41 0.29 17.44
C ALA A 176 11.08 1.43 18.22
N ASN A 177 12.29 1.18 18.74
CA ASN A 177 13.01 2.17 19.52
C ASN A 177 13.29 3.44 18.70
N THR A 178 14.00 3.29 17.58
CA THR A 178 14.40 4.38 16.68
C THR A 178 13.53 4.51 15.43
N VAL A 179 12.77 3.47 15.09
CA VAL A 179 11.99 3.39 13.86
C VAL A 179 10.66 4.13 13.97
N ARG A 180 10.41 5.05 13.02
CA ARG A 180 9.19 5.85 12.92
C ARG A 180 8.68 5.96 11.49
N ALA A 181 7.38 5.98 11.34
CA ALA A 181 6.74 6.44 10.11
C ALA A 181 6.23 7.86 10.31
N TRP A 182 6.59 8.76 9.40
CA TRP A 182 6.16 10.15 9.38
C TRP A 182 5.19 10.36 8.24
N GLY A 183 4.18 11.18 8.45
CA GLY A 183 3.17 11.41 7.44
C GLY A 183 2.13 12.45 7.82
N LEU A 184 1.09 12.54 6.99
CA LEU A 184 -0.08 13.34 7.26
C LEU A 184 -1.20 12.48 7.78
N ARG A 185 -1.90 12.98 8.80
CA ARG A 185 -3.19 12.42 9.22
C ARG A 185 -4.28 13.40 8.78
N LEU A 186 -5.12 12.97 7.85
CA LEU A 186 -6.33 13.69 7.46
C LEU A 186 -7.52 12.84 7.84
N GLU A 187 -8.31 13.33 8.80
CA GLU A 187 -9.42 12.57 9.40
C GLU A 187 -9.00 11.14 9.80
N GLY A 188 -9.60 10.12 9.18
CA GLY A 188 -9.36 8.70 9.42
C GLY A 188 -8.22 8.11 8.58
N HIS A 189 -7.55 8.89 7.73
CA HIS A 189 -6.55 8.41 6.78
C HIS A 189 -5.15 8.90 7.11
N PHE A 190 -4.16 8.02 6.96
CA PHE A 190 -2.74 8.32 7.13
C PHE A 190 -1.99 8.22 5.80
N TYR A 191 -1.36 9.31 5.39
CA TYR A 191 -0.50 9.35 4.22
C TYR A 191 0.96 9.21 4.65
N LEU A 192 1.59 8.07 4.36
CA LEU A 192 3.00 7.87 4.66
C LEU A 192 3.86 8.81 3.79
N VAL A 193 4.70 9.62 4.42
CA VAL A 193 5.64 10.53 3.76
C VAL A 193 7.06 9.98 3.84
N TRP A 194 7.55 9.71 5.06
CA TRP A 194 8.92 9.20 5.28
C TRP A 194 8.95 7.98 6.19
N TRP A 195 9.88 7.07 5.89
CA TRP A 195 10.28 5.99 6.79
C TRP A 195 11.62 6.33 7.44
N GLU A 196 11.63 6.46 8.75
CA GLU A 196 12.82 6.83 9.53
C GLU A 196 13.34 5.63 10.32
N ARG A 197 14.62 5.31 10.17
CA ARG A 197 15.24 4.15 10.84
C ARG A 197 15.90 4.52 12.17
N HIS A 198 16.41 5.76 12.28
CA HIS A 198 17.39 6.13 13.30
C HIS A 198 17.04 7.36 14.17
N HIS A 199 15.81 7.87 14.15
CA HIS A 199 15.40 9.05 14.94
C HIS A 199 16.29 10.30 14.73
N LYS A 200 16.60 10.61 13.47
CA LYS A 200 17.43 11.75 13.03
C LYS A 200 16.62 12.93 12.50
N ILE A 201 15.37 12.73 12.09
CA ILE A 201 14.42 13.78 11.67
C ILE A 201 13.99 14.61 12.88
N TYR A 202 13.86 13.98 14.05
CA TYR A 202 13.59 14.61 15.34
C TYR A 202 14.59 14.14 16.40
N PRO A 203 15.81 14.70 16.43
CA PRO A 203 16.82 14.30 17.39
C PRO A 203 16.43 14.84 18.77
N VAL A 204 16.23 13.92 19.72
CA VAL A 204 16.13 14.27 21.15
C VAL A 204 17.49 14.06 21.80
N PRO A 205 17.92 14.94 22.73
CA PRO A 205 19.11 14.69 23.53
C PRO A 205 18.99 13.32 24.19
N GLN A 206 19.98 12.44 23.98
CA GLN A 206 20.07 11.22 24.76
C GLN A 206 20.38 11.62 26.21
N PRO A 207 19.68 11.07 27.20
CA PRO A 207 19.92 11.39 28.61
C PRO A 207 21.32 10.98 29.08
#